data_AF-G7LY22-F1
#
_entry.id   AF-G7LY22-F1
#
_cell.length_a   1.000
_cell.length_b   1.000
_cell.length_c   1.000
_cell.angle_alpha   90.00
_cell.angle_beta   90.00
_cell.angle_gamma   90.00
#
_symmetry.space_group_name_H-M   'P 1'
#
loop_
_entity.id
_entity.type
_entity.pdbx_description
1 polymer ?
#
loop_
_entity_poly.entity_id
_entity_poly.type
_entity_poly.pdbx_seq_one_letter_code
_entity_poly.pdbx_strand_id
1 'polypeptide(L)' 'MPSKSRTNIGRKPAVITAERVKKKKETILIEVAKDQVIGELINGFEVIKPVKRYGKYYVLVKNN' A
#
# COMPACT_ATOMS: atom_id res chain seq x y z
N MET A 1 -55.29 7.53 22.69
CA MET A 1 -53.87 7.95 22.65
C MET A 1 -53.00 6.74 22.31
N PRO A 2 -52.08 6.77 21.33
CA PRO A 2 -51.14 5.68 21.14
C PRO A 2 -49.78 6.04 21.76
N SER A 3 -49.34 5.30 22.79
CA SER A 3 -47.98 5.40 23.31
C SER A 3 -47.04 4.54 22.45
N LYS A 4 -46.18 5.18 21.66
CA LYS A 4 -45.12 4.50 20.93
C LYS A 4 -43.88 4.37 21.82
N SER A 5 -43.75 3.22 22.47
CA SER A 5 -42.49 2.79 23.08
C SER A 5 -41.54 2.31 21.98
N ARG A 6 -40.42 3.02 21.78
CA ARG A 6 -39.30 2.59 20.92
C ARG A 6 -38.24 1.94 21.81
N THR A 7 -38.36 0.65 22.06
CA THR A 7 -37.31 -0.14 22.70
C THR A 7 -36.20 -0.44 21.68
N ASN A 8 -35.13 0.37 21.70
CA ASN A 8 -33.84 0.06 21.08
C ASN A 8 -33.14 -1.00 21.94
N ILE A 9 -33.65 -2.24 21.94
CA ILE A 9 -32.99 -3.37 22.59
C ILE A 9 -32.13 -4.07 21.54
N GLY A 10 -30.80 -3.99 21.74
CA GLY A 10 -29.89 -5.03 21.27
C GLY A 10 -29.02 -4.72 20.06
N ARG A 11 -28.73 -3.46 19.72
CA ARG A 11 -27.64 -3.17 18.79
C ARG A 11 -26.31 -3.36 19.52
N LYS A 12 -25.78 -4.59 19.54
CA LYS A 12 -24.40 -4.87 19.97
C LYS A 12 -23.49 -3.93 19.18
N PRO A 13 -22.56 -3.17 19.80
CA PRO A 13 -21.58 -2.44 19.03
C PRO A 13 -20.79 -3.48 18.24
N ALA A 14 -20.90 -3.43 16.92
CA ALA A 14 -20.02 -4.18 16.06
C ALA A 14 -18.61 -3.70 16.43
N VAL A 15 -17.83 -4.56 17.10
CA VAL A 15 -16.42 -4.33 17.32
C VAL A 15 -15.80 -4.38 15.93
N ILE A 16 -15.70 -3.21 15.30
CA ILE A 16 -14.95 -3.04 14.07
C ILE A 16 -13.51 -3.29 14.50
N THR A 17 -13.05 -4.52 14.30
CA THR A 17 -11.65 -4.88 14.44
C THR A 17 -10.91 -4.06 13.39
N ALA A 18 -10.37 -2.93 13.82
CA ALA A 18 -9.47 -2.16 12.99
C ALA A 18 -8.27 -3.09 12.68
N GLU A 19 -7.96 -3.17 11.39
CA GLU A 19 -6.71 -3.68 10.84
C GLU A 19 -6.56 -5.21 10.69
N ARG A 20 -7.35 -5.80 9.79
CA ARG A 20 -6.89 -6.96 8.99
C ARG A 20 -6.23 -6.55 7.66
N VAL A 21 -5.89 -5.26 7.49
CA VAL A 21 -5.19 -4.81 6.28
C VAL A 21 -3.70 -5.04 6.49
N LYS A 22 -3.17 -6.14 5.92
CA LYS A 22 -1.72 -6.35 5.86
C LYS A 22 -1.07 -5.07 5.34
N LYS A 23 -0.20 -4.43 6.14
CA LYS A 23 0.58 -3.27 5.69
C LYS A 23 1.29 -3.66 4.39
N LYS A 24 0.97 -2.97 3.29
CA LYS A 24 1.68 -3.16 2.03
C LYS A 24 3.12 -2.70 2.26
N LYS A 25 4.09 -3.53 1.88
CA LYS A 25 5.50 -3.14 1.91
C LYS A 25 5.67 -1.89 1.06
N GLU A 26 6.40 -0.91 1.58
CA GLU A 26 6.66 0.33 0.88
C GLU A 26 7.54 0.06 -0.35
N THR A 27 7.08 0.48 -1.52
CA THR A 27 7.85 0.41 -2.76
C THR A 27 8.27 1.81 -3.16
N ILE A 28 9.54 1.97 -3.51
CA ILE A 28 10.14 3.26 -3.88
C ILE A 28 10.43 3.23 -5.39
N LEU A 29 10.26 4.37 -6.06
CA LEU A 29 10.71 4.57 -7.45
C LEU A 29 12.01 5.35 -7.45
N ILE A 30 13.07 4.75 -7.98
CA ILE A 30 14.38 5.39 -8.13
C ILE A 30 14.57 5.74 -9.60
N GLU A 31 14.86 7.01 -9.91
CA GLU A 31 15.20 7.43 -11.28
C GLU A 31 16.60 6.89 -11.63
N VAL A 32 16.73 6.29 -12.81
CA VAL A 32 17.98 5.71 -13.33
C VAL A 32 18.24 6.20 -14.74
N ALA A 33 19.50 6.14 -15.17
CA ALA A 33 19.82 6.40 -16.57
C ALA A 33 19.33 5.25 -17.46
N LYS A 34 19.03 5.54 -18.73
CA LYS A 34 18.51 4.56 -19.70
C LYS A 34 19.44 3.36 -19.88
N ASP A 35 20.74 3.62 -19.92
CA ASP A 35 21.77 2.63 -20.23
C ASP A 35 22.49 2.12 -18.98
N GLN A 36 21.97 2.45 -17.79
CA GLN A 36 22.53 1.96 -16.54
C GLN A 36 22.28 0.45 -16.41
N VAL A 37 23.34 -0.31 -16.16
CA VAL A 37 23.23 -1.75 -15.90
C VAL A 37 22.52 -1.94 -14.56
N ILE A 38 21.26 -2.38 -14.60
CA ILE A 38 20.45 -2.66 -13.42
C ILE A 38 20.75 -4.08 -12.97
N GLY A 39 21.47 -4.21 -11.85
CA GLY A 39 21.64 -5.48 -11.14
C GLY A 39 20.43 -5.83 -10.27
N GLU A 40 20.55 -6.90 -9.47
CA GLU A 40 19.49 -7.34 -8.53
C GLU A 40 19.27 -6.35 -7.36
N LEU A 41 20.27 -5.51 -7.08
CA LEU A 41 20.28 -4.53 -6.00
C LEU A 41 20.71 -3.15 -6.53
N ILE A 42 19.98 -2.11 -6.15
CA ILE A 42 20.36 -0.71 -6.39
C ILE A 42 20.38 0.01 -5.04
N ASN A 43 21.55 0.55 -4.65
CA ASN A 43 21.73 1.29 -3.39
C ASN A 43 21.23 0.54 -2.15
N GLY A 44 21.35 -0.79 -2.13
CA GLY A 44 20.86 -1.64 -1.03
C GLY A 44 19.37 -1.99 -1.08
N PHE A 45 18.63 -1.50 -2.09
CA PHE A 45 17.25 -1.88 -2.31
C PHE A 45 17.13 -3.01 -3.34
N GLU A 46 16.20 -3.93 -3.07
CA GLU A 46 15.91 -5.06 -3.96
C GLU A 46 15.11 -4.57 -5.17
N VAL A 47 15.63 -4.82 -6.37
CA VAL A 47 14.98 -4.42 -7.61
C VAL A 47 13.79 -5.34 -7.90
N ILE A 48 12.60 -4.76 -8.02
CA ILE A 48 11.39 -5.49 -8.39
C ILE A 48 11.23 -5.49 -9.91
N LYS A 49 11.24 -4.29 -10.51
CA LYS A 49 11.07 -4.12 -11.96
C LYS A 49 11.47 -2.74 -12.46
N PRO A 50 11.97 -2.62 -13.70
CA PRO A 50 12.11 -1.34 -14.37
C PRO A 50 10.73 -0.77 -14.75
N VAL A 51 10.62 0.56 -14.75
CA VAL A 51 9.39 1.32 -15.06
C VAL A 51 9.77 2.56 -15.87
N LYS A 52 9.15 2.77 -17.03
CA LYS A 52 9.31 4.02 -17.80
C LYS A 52 8.13 4.94 -17.55
N ARG A 53 8.38 6.19 -17.14
CA ARG A 53 7.34 7.22 -16.95
C ARG A 53 7.83 8.57 -17.46
N TYR A 54 6.99 9.30 -18.18
CA TYR A 54 7.28 10.65 -18.67
C TYR A 54 8.63 10.77 -19.41
N GLY A 55 9.00 9.76 -20.20
CA GLY A 55 10.29 9.73 -20.92
C GLY A 55 11.52 9.39 -20.07
N LYS A 56 11.37 9.32 -18.74
CA LYS A 56 12.42 8.95 -17.80
C LYS A 56 12.36 7.46 -17.44
N TYR A 57 13.51 6.91 -17.06
CA TYR A 57 13.66 5.52 -16.63
C TYR A 57 13.70 5.47 -15.11
N TYR A 58 12.87 4.60 -14.54
CA TYR A 58 12.78 4.36 -13.11
C TYR A 58 12.96 2.88 -12.82
N VAL A 59 13.30 2.56 -11.59
CA VAL A 59 13.26 1.20 -11.05
C VAL A 59 12.37 1.20 -9.83
N LEU A 60 11.38 0.30 -9.82
CA LEU A 60 10.60 0.02 -8.64
C LEU A 60 11.43 -0.91 -7.76
N VAL A 61 11.74 -0.44 -6.55
CA VAL A 61 12.52 -1.19 -5.58
C VAL A 61 11.72 -1.44 -4.32
N LYS A 62 12.04 -2.52 -3.60
CA LYS A 62 11.49 -2.82 -2.28
C LYS A 62 12.49 -2.41 -1.21
N ASN A 63 11.99 -1.69 -0.20
CA ASN A 63 12.72 -1.60 1.06
C ASN A 63 12.48 -2.89 1.83
N ASN A 64 13.55 -3.56 2.25
CA ASN A 64 13.47 -4.88 2.88
C ASN A 64 13.13 -4.79 4.36
#